data_AF-A0A535F8D7-F1
#
_entry.id   AF-A0A535F8D7-F1
#
_cell.length_a   1.000
_cell.length_b   1.000
_cell.length_c   1.000
_cell.angle_alpha   90.00
_cell.angle_beta   90.00
_cell.angle_gamma   90.00
#
_symmetry.space_group_name_H-M   'P 1'
#
loop_
_entity.id
_entity.type
_entity.pdbx_description
1 polymer ?
#
loop_
_entity_poly.entity_id
_entity_poly.type
_entity_poly.pdbx_seq_one_letter_code
_entity_poly.pdbx_strand_id
1 'polypeptide(L)'
;VYCVENRYEDPDQQVNGRERDVYDDRSVHSLLIHRRSGVAAGTMRVILPGTVTQDLPLPINTVTDSGLQQLLRQLSPSHTAEISRFAVSKAFRRSCTEPEDRRLLRYITIGLFRGALEICREHEIQYICAVMERALIRLLARLGLAFEHVGGLIEHHGARQPCFARVDRLIEGSRAEGTLLWRYASEVTEL
;
A
#
# COMPACT_ATOMS: atom_id res chain seq x y z
N VAL A 1 -15.37 -1.25 1.76
CA VAL A 1 -14.51 -0.15 2.29
C VAL A 1 -14.65 1.16 1.49
N TYR A 2 -14.19 1.24 0.24
CA TYR A 2 -14.11 2.53 -0.48
C TYR A 2 -15.46 3.17 -0.83
N CYS A 3 -16.45 2.40 -1.30
CA CYS A 3 -17.76 2.96 -1.67
C CYS A 3 -18.71 3.09 -0.46
N VAL A 4 -18.96 2.00 0.27
CA VAL A 4 -20.01 1.98 1.31
C VAL A 4 -19.54 2.57 2.65
N GLU A 5 -18.33 2.22 3.08
CA GLU A 5 -17.89 2.54 4.44
C GLU A 5 -17.31 3.94 4.57
N ASN A 6 -16.57 4.41 3.56
CA ASN A 6 -15.89 5.70 3.56
C ASN A 6 -16.39 6.66 2.47
N ARG A 7 -17.18 6.19 1.49
CA ARG A 7 -17.77 6.99 0.41
C ARG A 7 -16.75 7.83 -0.36
N TYR A 8 -15.59 7.24 -0.62
CA TYR A 8 -14.57 7.83 -1.50
C TYR A 8 -14.93 7.62 -2.97
N GLU A 9 -15.54 6.49 -3.28
CA GLU A 9 -15.95 6.12 -4.64
C GLU A 9 -17.48 6.00 -4.71
N ASP A 10 -18.05 6.34 -5.86
CA ASP A 10 -19.49 6.24 -6.11
C ASP A 10 -19.90 4.77 -6.31
N PRO A 11 -20.75 4.19 -5.44
CA PRO A 11 -21.22 2.81 -5.59
C PRO A 11 -21.97 2.56 -6.90
N ASP A 12 -22.65 3.57 -7.46
CA ASP A 12 -23.48 3.42 -8.65
C ASP A 12 -22.63 3.30 -9.93
N GLN A 13 -21.35 3.70 -9.84
CA GLN A 13 -20.37 3.53 -10.91
C GLN A 13 -19.67 2.16 -10.88
N GLN A 14 -19.96 1.32 -9.88
CA GLN A 14 -19.28 0.04 -9.67
C GLN A 14 -20.09 -1.14 -10.22
N VAL A 15 -19.55 -1.79 -11.25
CA VAL A 15 -20.20 -2.93 -11.90
C VAL A 15 -20.26 -4.13 -10.93
N ASN A 16 -21.46 -4.68 -10.74
CA ASN A 16 -21.72 -5.83 -9.85
C ASN A 16 -21.26 -5.60 -8.40
N GLY A 17 -21.24 -4.35 -7.93
CA GLY A 17 -20.81 -4.01 -6.57
C GLY A 17 -19.32 -4.26 -6.31
N ARG A 18 -18.52 -4.40 -7.37
CA ARG A 18 -17.06 -4.56 -7.28
C ARG A 18 -16.40 -3.22 -7.53
N GLU A 19 -15.77 -2.68 -6.50
CA GLU A 19 -14.98 -1.46 -6.65
C GLU A 19 -13.79 -1.74 -7.57
N ARG A 20 -13.72 -0.98 -8.68
CA ARG A 20 -12.67 -1.07 -9.70
C ARG A 20 -12.47 0.31 -10.34
N ASP A 21 -11.23 0.65 -10.63
CA ASP A 21 -10.82 1.83 -11.36
C ASP A 21 -9.96 1.47 -12.59
N VAL A 22 -9.46 2.49 -13.27
CA VAL A 22 -8.66 2.37 -14.49
C VAL A 22 -7.28 1.71 -14.28
N TYR A 23 -6.85 1.52 -13.02
CA TYR A 23 -5.54 0.97 -12.68
C TYR A 23 -5.56 -0.54 -12.41
N ASP A 24 -6.74 -1.15 -12.22
CA ASP A 24 -6.83 -2.55 -11.80
C ASP A 24 -6.28 -3.55 -12.82
N ASP A 25 -6.33 -3.24 -14.11
CA ASP A 25 -5.79 -4.11 -15.18
C ASP A 25 -4.28 -4.29 -15.14
N ARG A 26 -3.58 -3.38 -14.48
CA ARG A 26 -2.12 -3.43 -14.30
C ARG A 26 -1.73 -3.52 -12.84
N SER A 27 -2.61 -4.05 -12.01
CA SER A 27 -2.41 -4.13 -10.57
C SER A 27 -2.39 -5.56 -10.06
N VAL A 28 -1.53 -5.79 -9.07
CA VAL A 28 -1.55 -7.02 -8.27
C VAL A 28 -2.09 -6.68 -6.89
N HIS A 29 -2.92 -7.57 -6.36
CA HIS A 29 -3.63 -7.35 -5.10
C HIS A 29 -3.18 -8.36 -4.06
N SER A 30 -2.97 -7.87 -2.84
CA SER A 30 -2.76 -8.71 -1.66
C SER A 30 -4.01 -8.68 -0.79
N LEU A 31 -4.49 -9.86 -0.42
CA LEU A 31 -5.63 -10.04 0.47
C LEU A 31 -5.19 -10.79 1.73
N LEU A 32 -5.41 -10.18 2.89
CA LEU A 32 -5.13 -10.81 4.18
C LEU A 32 -6.38 -11.53 4.69
N ILE A 33 -6.30 -12.85 4.83
CA ILE A 33 -7.39 -13.69 5.33
C ILE A 33 -7.08 -14.17 6.75
N HIS A 34 -8.03 -13.97 7.66
CA HIS A 34 -7.93 -14.53 9.01
C HIS A 34 -8.20 -16.03 8.97
N ARG A 35 -7.15 -16.83 9.22
CA ARG A 35 -7.18 -18.29 9.04
C ARG A 35 -8.33 -19.01 9.75
N ARG A 36 -8.64 -18.62 10.98
CA ARG A 36 -9.67 -19.31 11.80
C ARG A 36 -11.09 -19.05 11.29
N SER A 37 -11.39 -17.81 10.88
CA SER A 37 -12.75 -17.44 10.45
C SER A 37 -12.95 -17.47 8.94
N GLY A 38 -11.88 -17.52 8.15
CA GLY A 38 -11.93 -17.40 6.69
C GLY A 38 -12.28 -15.98 6.20
N VAL A 39 -12.44 -15.02 7.10
CA VAL A 39 -12.86 -13.65 6.75
C VAL A 39 -11.66 -12.83 6.27
N ALA A 40 -11.89 -12.05 5.20
CA ALA A 40 -10.95 -11.03 4.74
C ALA A 40 -10.77 -9.92 5.79
N ALA A 41 -9.56 -9.80 6.33
CA ALA A 41 -9.18 -8.80 7.32
C ALA A 41 -8.81 -7.45 6.68
N GLY A 42 -8.13 -7.50 5.53
CA GLY A 42 -7.70 -6.30 4.81
C GLY A 42 -7.17 -6.61 3.42
N THR A 43 -6.90 -5.54 2.66
CA THR A 43 -6.39 -5.59 1.29
C THR A 43 -5.38 -4.47 1.04
N MET A 44 -4.52 -4.68 0.05
CA MET A 44 -3.62 -3.68 -0.51
C MET A 44 -3.45 -3.95 -2.00
N ARG A 45 -3.30 -2.88 -2.80
CA ARG A 45 -3.05 -2.94 -4.23
C ARG A 45 -1.66 -2.39 -4.55
N VAL A 46 -0.94 -3.07 -5.43
CA VAL A 46 0.31 -2.60 -6.04
C VAL A 46 0.04 -2.38 -7.53
N ILE A 47 0.05 -1.13 -7.96
CA ILE A 47 -0.09 -0.74 -9.36
C ILE A 47 1.29 -0.84 -9.99
N LEU A 48 1.45 -1.73 -10.97
CA LEU A 48 2.72 -2.00 -11.62
C LEU A 48 3.09 -0.83 -12.59
N PRO A 49 4.40 -0.68 -12.90
CA PRO A 49 4.88 0.17 -13.96
C PRO A 49 4.04 0.03 -15.24
N GLY A 50 3.79 1.16 -15.93
CA GLY A 50 3.17 1.12 -17.25
C GLY A 50 4.06 0.37 -18.25
N THR A 51 3.44 -0.39 -19.15
CA THR A 51 4.13 -0.93 -20.32
C THR A 51 4.18 0.13 -21.42
N VAL A 52 5.00 -0.06 -22.47
CA VAL A 52 5.03 0.83 -23.65
C VAL A 52 3.63 1.03 -24.27
N THR A 53 2.73 0.06 -24.10
CA THR A 53 1.35 0.08 -24.58
C THR A 53 0.34 0.72 -23.61
N GLN A 54 0.70 0.92 -22.33
CA GLN A 54 -0.16 1.52 -21.32
C GLN A 54 0.46 2.84 -20.87
N ASP A 55 0.07 3.93 -21.53
CA ASP A 55 0.57 5.29 -21.29
C ASP A 55 -0.07 5.96 -20.05
N LEU A 56 -0.73 5.17 -19.19
CA LEU A 56 -1.40 5.70 -18.00
C LEU A 56 -0.34 5.95 -16.91
N PRO A 57 -0.12 7.20 -16.46
CA PRO A 57 0.83 7.49 -15.40
C PRO A 57 0.36 6.87 -14.08
N LEU A 58 1.26 6.61 -13.13
CA LEU A 58 0.84 6.19 -11.77
C LEU A 58 -0.05 7.28 -11.13
N PRO A 59 -1.08 6.91 -10.34
CA PRO A 59 -2.04 7.88 -9.80
C PRO A 59 -1.40 9.07 -9.07
N ILE A 60 -0.29 8.87 -8.37
CA ILE A 60 0.47 9.92 -7.69
C ILE A 60 0.82 11.07 -8.65
N ASN A 61 1.15 10.78 -9.91
CA ASN A 61 1.50 11.82 -10.88
C ASN A 61 0.31 12.70 -11.27
N THR A 62 -0.92 12.22 -11.07
CA THR A 62 -2.16 12.95 -11.42
C THR A 62 -2.61 13.89 -10.32
N VAL A 63 -2.15 13.68 -9.08
CA VAL A 63 -2.59 14.43 -7.89
C VAL A 63 -1.50 15.34 -7.31
N THR A 64 -0.31 15.33 -7.89
CA THR A 64 0.85 16.11 -7.44
C THR A 64 1.19 17.26 -8.39
N ASP A 65 1.75 18.34 -7.83
CA ASP A 65 2.21 19.49 -8.62
C ASP A 65 3.38 19.15 -9.56
N SER A 66 3.70 20.07 -10.47
CA SER A 66 4.73 19.89 -11.50
C SER A 66 6.15 19.69 -10.93
N GLY A 67 6.44 20.26 -9.76
CA GLY A 67 7.73 20.10 -9.08
C GLY A 67 7.89 18.69 -8.51
N LEU A 68 6.82 18.17 -7.89
CA LEU A 68 6.76 16.82 -7.38
C LEU A 68 6.78 15.76 -8.51
N GLN A 69 6.06 16.00 -9.60
CA GLN A 69 6.16 15.16 -10.80
C GLN A 69 7.60 15.08 -11.33
N GLN A 70 8.36 16.19 -11.28
CA GLN A 70 9.76 16.19 -11.73
C GLN A 70 10.67 15.33 -10.83
N LEU A 71 10.43 15.31 -9.52
CA LEU A 71 11.18 14.45 -8.61
C LEU A 71 10.80 12.97 -8.80
N LEU A 72 9.52 12.67 -9.00
CA LEU A 72 9.06 11.30 -9.31
C LEU A 72 9.58 10.80 -10.67
N ARG A 73 9.75 11.69 -11.66
CA ARG A 73 10.39 11.38 -12.95
C ARG A 73 11.87 11.00 -12.82
N GLN A 74 12.53 11.34 -11.71
CA GLN A 74 13.91 10.89 -11.44
C GLN A 74 13.96 9.43 -10.98
N LEU A 75 12.84 8.89 -10.51
CA LEU A 75 12.71 7.45 -10.27
C LEU A 75 12.60 6.73 -11.61
N SER A 76 13.18 5.53 -11.72
CA SER A 76 13.09 4.73 -12.94
C SER A 76 11.63 4.32 -13.17
N PRO A 77 10.93 4.85 -14.21
CA PRO A 77 9.49 4.61 -14.37
C PRO A 77 9.15 3.12 -14.56
N SER A 78 10.06 2.38 -15.21
CA SER A 78 9.92 0.94 -15.45
C SER A 78 10.12 0.08 -14.21
N HIS A 79 10.66 0.64 -13.11
CA HIS A 79 10.90 -0.07 -11.85
C HIS A 79 10.21 0.62 -10.67
N THR A 80 9.23 1.50 -10.94
CA THR A 80 8.47 2.22 -9.91
C THR A 80 7.01 1.78 -9.93
N ALA A 81 6.53 1.25 -8.80
CA ALA A 81 5.13 0.90 -8.60
C ALA A 81 4.45 1.86 -7.62
N GLU A 82 3.12 1.86 -7.59
CA GLU A 82 2.35 2.62 -6.59
C GLU A 82 1.55 1.71 -5.67
N ILE A 83 1.70 1.88 -4.37
CA ILE A 83 0.79 1.26 -3.38
C ILE A 83 -0.47 2.09 -3.26
N SER A 84 -1.61 1.44 -3.40
CA SER A 84 -2.93 2.03 -3.25
C SER A 84 -3.90 1.04 -2.58
N ARG A 85 -5.14 1.48 -2.35
CA ARG A 85 -6.22 0.66 -1.79
C ARG A 85 -5.89 -0.06 -0.47
N PHE A 86 -5.00 0.51 0.37
CA PHE A 86 -4.76 0.00 1.72
C PHE A 86 -6.02 0.14 2.58
N ALA A 87 -6.63 -1.00 2.91
CA ALA A 87 -7.88 -1.03 3.63
C ALA A 87 -7.95 -2.17 4.64
N VAL A 88 -8.53 -1.87 5.81
CA VAL A 88 -8.82 -2.84 6.86
C VAL A 88 -10.32 -2.88 7.08
N SER A 89 -10.91 -4.09 6.98
CA SER A 89 -12.34 -4.30 7.10
C SER A 89 -12.88 -3.79 8.44
N LYS A 90 -13.90 -2.91 8.41
CA LYS A 90 -14.61 -2.48 9.63
C LYS A 90 -15.29 -3.66 10.32
N ALA A 91 -15.86 -4.59 9.55
CA ALA A 91 -16.51 -5.79 10.09
C ALA A 91 -15.49 -6.68 10.83
N PHE A 92 -14.30 -6.87 10.25
CA PHE A 92 -13.24 -7.64 10.90
C PHE A 92 -12.77 -6.96 12.20
N ARG A 93 -12.51 -5.64 12.17
CA ARG A 93 -12.14 -4.88 13.38
C ARG A 93 -13.18 -4.95 14.50
N ARG A 94 -14.47 -5.02 14.16
CA ARG A 94 -15.56 -5.14 15.15
C ARG A 94 -15.71 -6.56 15.70
N SER A 95 -15.32 -7.58 14.93
CA SER A 95 -15.35 -8.97 15.38
C SER A 95 -14.24 -9.31 16.39
N CYS A 96 -13.24 -8.45 16.50
CA CYS A 96 -12.21 -8.52 17.52
C CYS A 96 -12.67 -7.62 18.68
N THR A 97 -12.91 -8.22 19.84
CA THR A 97 -13.49 -7.55 21.02
C THR A 97 -12.52 -7.50 22.20
N GLU A 98 -11.27 -7.94 22.00
CA GLU A 98 -10.27 -8.12 23.04
C GLU A 98 -9.30 -6.93 23.11
N PRO A 99 -8.79 -6.53 24.29
CA PRO A 99 -7.88 -5.38 24.44
C PRO A 99 -6.60 -5.42 23.58
N GLU A 100 -6.25 -6.57 23.02
CA GLU A 100 -5.12 -6.77 22.10
C GLU A 100 -5.30 -6.17 20.70
N ASP A 101 -6.48 -5.59 20.39
CA ASP A 101 -6.84 -5.06 19.06
C ASP A 101 -5.91 -3.97 18.51
N ARG A 102 -5.24 -3.19 19.38
CA ARG A 102 -4.21 -2.23 18.94
C ARG A 102 -2.99 -2.93 18.33
N ARG A 103 -2.67 -4.14 18.78
CA ARG A 103 -1.60 -4.96 18.19
C ARG A 103 -2.08 -5.61 16.90
N LEU A 104 -3.36 -5.99 16.83
CA LEU A 104 -3.97 -6.56 15.63
C LEU A 104 -3.81 -5.65 14.40
N LEU A 105 -4.08 -4.34 14.53
CA LEU A 105 -3.88 -3.40 13.42
C LEU A 105 -2.42 -3.41 12.93
N ARG A 106 -1.44 -3.53 13.84
CA ARG A 106 -0.02 -3.62 13.46
C ARG A 106 0.25 -4.90 12.67
N TYR A 107 -0.27 -6.04 13.13
CA TYR A 107 -0.11 -7.32 12.43
C TYR A 107 -0.77 -7.31 11.05
N ILE A 108 -1.96 -6.71 10.92
CA ILE A 108 -2.62 -6.55 9.62
C ILE A 108 -1.76 -5.69 8.69
N THR A 109 -1.27 -4.54 9.17
CA THR A 109 -0.40 -3.67 8.38
C THR A 109 0.87 -4.39 7.95
N ILE A 110 1.52 -5.13 8.85
CA ILE A 110 2.71 -5.94 8.54
C ILE A 110 2.39 -6.98 7.46
N GLY A 111 1.29 -7.73 7.61
CA GLY A 111 0.90 -8.76 6.64
C GLY A 111 0.61 -8.20 5.25
N LEU A 112 -0.06 -7.05 5.18
CA LEU A 112 -0.34 -6.40 3.90
C LEU A 112 0.92 -5.82 3.24
N PHE A 113 1.80 -5.18 4.02
CA PHE A 113 3.07 -4.68 3.50
C PHE A 113 4.02 -5.80 3.11
N ARG A 114 4.01 -6.93 3.81
CA ARG A 114 4.72 -8.15 3.40
C ARG A 114 4.27 -8.58 1.99
N GLY A 115 2.97 -8.72 1.78
CA GLY A 115 2.44 -9.09 0.47
C GLY A 115 2.81 -8.08 -0.62
N ALA A 116 2.79 -6.78 -0.32
CA ALA A 116 3.25 -5.77 -1.28
C ALA A 116 4.75 -5.85 -1.60
N LEU A 117 5.60 -6.12 -0.61
CA LEU A 117 7.04 -6.31 -0.83
C LEU A 117 7.33 -7.60 -1.61
N GLU A 118 6.57 -8.68 -1.37
CA GLU A 118 6.64 -9.92 -2.15
C GLU A 118 6.29 -9.66 -3.63
N ILE A 119 5.19 -8.94 -3.90
CA ILE A 119 4.82 -8.50 -5.25
C ILE A 119 5.94 -7.64 -5.87
N CYS A 120 6.50 -6.69 -5.11
CA CYS A 120 7.58 -5.85 -5.61
C CYS A 120 8.79 -6.67 -6.04
N ARG A 121 9.16 -7.69 -5.26
CA ARG A 121 10.27 -8.59 -5.59
C ARG A 121 9.97 -9.41 -6.84
N GLU A 122 8.77 -9.99 -6.96
CA GLU A 122 8.35 -10.81 -8.10
C GLU A 122 8.34 -10.03 -9.42
N HIS A 123 8.04 -8.73 -9.36
CA HIS A 123 7.96 -7.85 -10.51
C HIS A 123 9.17 -6.91 -10.68
N GLU A 124 10.29 -7.21 -9.99
CA GLU A 124 11.55 -6.45 -10.06
C GLU A 124 11.40 -4.94 -9.79
N ILE A 125 10.45 -4.58 -8.92
CA ILE A 125 10.17 -3.21 -8.50
C ILE A 125 11.26 -2.73 -7.55
N GLN A 126 11.87 -1.59 -7.88
CA GLN A 126 12.93 -0.97 -7.08
C GLN A 126 12.39 0.15 -6.19
N TYR A 127 11.36 0.84 -6.65
CA TYR A 127 10.76 1.99 -5.96
C TYR A 127 9.27 1.78 -5.79
N ILE A 128 8.77 2.17 -4.63
CA ILE A 128 7.33 2.28 -4.39
C ILE A 128 6.99 3.71 -4.02
N CYS A 129 5.95 4.25 -4.64
CA CYS A 129 5.34 5.51 -4.25
C CYS A 129 3.94 5.26 -3.67
N ALA A 130 3.45 6.20 -2.88
CA ALA A 130 2.09 6.16 -2.35
C ALA A 130 1.63 7.55 -1.89
N VAL A 131 0.32 7.76 -1.91
CA VAL A 131 -0.35 8.91 -1.31
C VAL A 131 -1.10 8.43 -0.06
N MET A 132 -0.57 8.76 1.12
CA MET A 132 -1.00 8.13 2.37
C MET A 132 -1.47 9.12 3.44
N GLU A 133 -2.29 8.63 4.37
CA GLU A 133 -2.57 9.34 5.62
C GLU A 133 -1.30 9.47 6.47
N ARG A 134 -1.11 10.63 7.10
CA ARG A 134 0.01 10.84 8.05
C ARG A 134 0.03 9.81 9.19
N ALA A 135 -1.15 9.33 9.60
CA ALA A 135 -1.26 8.30 10.63
C ALA A 135 -0.69 6.95 10.18
N LEU A 136 -0.92 6.57 8.92
CA LEU A 136 -0.36 5.36 8.33
C LEU A 136 1.16 5.49 8.20
N ILE A 137 1.67 6.62 7.70
CA ILE A 137 3.12 6.87 7.60
C ILE A 137 3.81 6.71 8.96
N ARG A 138 3.25 7.32 10.02
CA ARG A 138 3.79 7.17 11.38
C ARG A 138 3.73 5.73 11.90
N LEU A 139 2.71 4.96 11.52
CA LEU A 139 2.62 3.56 11.88
C LEU A 139 3.72 2.75 11.17
N LEU A 140 3.93 3.00 9.88
CA LEU A 140 4.94 2.32 9.07
C LEU A 140 6.36 2.62 9.56
N ALA A 141 6.66 3.88 9.87
CA ALA A 141 7.96 4.26 10.43
C ALA A 141 8.26 3.54 11.76
N ARG A 142 7.25 3.23 12.59
CA ARG A 142 7.41 2.44 13.83
C ARG A 142 7.58 0.94 13.60
N LEU A 143 7.37 0.48 12.36
CA LEU A 143 7.50 -0.89 11.92
C LEU A 143 8.77 -1.09 11.06
N GLY A 144 9.69 -0.13 11.04
CA GLY A 144 10.89 -0.14 10.19
C GLY A 144 10.64 0.12 8.71
N LEU A 145 9.43 0.56 8.35
CA LEU A 145 9.04 0.91 6.98
C LEU A 145 9.03 2.43 6.82
N ALA A 146 10.20 3.01 6.61
CA ALA A 146 10.36 4.45 6.46
C ALA A 146 10.13 4.88 5.00
N PHE A 147 9.13 5.74 4.79
CA PHE A 147 8.88 6.40 3.51
C PHE A 147 9.38 7.84 3.56
N GLU A 148 10.06 8.25 2.50
CA GLU A 148 10.49 9.62 2.28
C GLU A 148 9.29 10.46 1.80
N HIS A 149 9.07 11.60 2.45
CA HIS A 149 8.02 12.52 2.04
C HIS A 149 8.42 13.26 0.78
N VAL A 150 7.45 13.52 -0.09
CA VAL A 150 7.67 14.32 -1.27
C VAL A 150 6.61 15.40 -1.38
N GLY A 151 7.05 16.64 -1.56
CA GLY A 151 6.17 17.80 -1.60
C GLY A 151 5.37 18.03 -0.31
N GLY A 152 4.36 18.88 -0.41
CA GLY A 152 3.44 19.21 0.68
C GLY A 152 2.29 18.21 0.84
N LEU A 153 1.40 18.51 1.78
CA LEU A 153 0.13 17.79 1.88
C LEU A 153 -0.78 18.15 0.70
N ILE A 154 -1.45 17.16 0.16
CA ILE A 154 -2.43 17.30 -0.91
C ILE A 154 -3.82 16.90 -0.42
N GLU A 155 -4.86 17.51 -0.98
CA GLU A 155 -6.25 17.14 -0.73
C GLU A 155 -6.64 15.99 -1.67
N HIS A 156 -6.68 14.77 -1.14
CA HIS A 156 -7.02 13.55 -1.87
C HIS A 156 -7.74 12.59 -0.91
N HIS A 157 -9.08 12.64 -0.89
CA HIS A 157 -9.90 11.93 0.10
C HIS A 157 -9.54 12.33 1.56
N GLY A 158 -9.33 13.63 1.79
CA GLY A 158 -8.71 14.20 2.99
C GLY A 158 -7.25 14.58 2.76
N ALA A 159 -6.62 15.19 3.77
CA ALA A 159 -5.20 15.52 3.72
C ALA A 159 -4.34 14.24 3.62
N ARG A 160 -3.52 14.16 2.57
CA ARG A 160 -2.59 13.06 2.30
C ARG A 160 -1.18 13.57 2.04
N GLN A 161 -0.21 12.76 2.37
CA GLN A 161 1.20 13.02 2.11
C GLN A 161 1.65 12.10 0.97
N PRO A 162 2.10 12.66 -0.17
CA PRO A 162 2.84 11.92 -1.17
C PRO A 162 4.18 11.47 -0.58
N CYS A 163 4.56 10.24 -0.86
CA CYS A 163 5.79 9.64 -0.34
C CYS A 163 6.30 8.54 -1.25
N PHE A 164 7.58 8.21 -1.11
CA PHE A 164 8.24 7.13 -1.83
C PHE A 164 9.27 6.43 -0.96
N ALA A 165 9.70 5.25 -1.37
CA ALA A 165 10.80 4.53 -0.76
C ALA A 165 11.43 3.59 -1.77
N ARG A 166 12.71 3.28 -1.57
CA ARG A 166 13.33 2.13 -2.23
C ARG A 166 12.95 0.85 -1.50
N VAL A 167 12.64 -0.19 -2.26
CA VAL A 167 12.20 -1.49 -1.74
C VAL A 167 13.30 -2.13 -0.89
N ASP A 168 14.57 -2.06 -1.33
CA ASP A 168 15.72 -2.57 -0.57
C ASP A 168 15.86 -1.90 0.81
N ARG A 169 15.73 -0.57 0.87
CA ARG A 169 15.78 0.20 2.11
C ARG A 169 14.66 -0.14 3.09
N LEU A 170 13.47 -0.44 2.58
CA LEU A 170 12.36 -0.88 3.44
C LEU A 170 12.63 -2.25 4.08
N ILE A 171 13.21 -3.17 3.31
CA ILE A 171 13.59 -4.49 3.80
C ILE A 171 14.74 -4.37 4.82
N GLU A 172 15.77 -3.58 4.50
CA GLU A 172 16.90 -3.30 5.40
C GLU A 172 16.48 -2.61 6.70
N GLY A 173 15.62 -1.58 6.62
CA GLY A 173 15.10 -0.86 7.79
C GLY A 173 14.29 -1.78 8.69
N SER A 174 13.40 -2.59 8.10
CA SER A 174 12.64 -3.59 8.83
C SER A 174 13.55 -4.61 9.55
N ARG A 175 14.65 -5.01 8.90
CA ARG A 175 15.67 -5.92 9.44
C ARG A 175 16.43 -5.30 10.62
N ALA A 176 16.94 -4.09 10.45
CA ALA A 176 17.75 -3.40 11.45
C ALA A 176 16.98 -3.16 12.75
N GLU A 177 15.68 -2.83 12.64
CA GLU A 177 14.81 -2.60 13.79
C GLU A 177 14.31 -3.90 14.46
N GLY A 178 14.68 -5.08 13.92
CA GLY A 178 14.24 -6.37 14.46
C GLY A 178 12.73 -6.56 14.43
N THR A 179 12.05 -5.85 13.52
CA THR A 179 10.59 -5.78 13.48
C THR A 179 9.99 -7.12 13.06
N LEU A 180 8.71 -7.32 13.40
CA LEU A 180 7.97 -8.53 13.02
C LEU A 180 8.00 -8.78 11.51
N LEU A 181 7.98 -7.72 10.69
CA LEU A 181 8.05 -7.86 9.23
C LEU A 181 9.33 -8.58 8.78
N TRP A 182 10.50 -8.24 9.34
CA TRP A 182 11.75 -8.93 9.04
C TRP A 182 11.73 -10.40 9.45
N ARG A 183 11.18 -10.71 10.64
CA ARG A 183 11.09 -12.10 11.12
C ARG A 183 10.32 -12.99 10.15
N TYR A 184 9.27 -12.45 9.52
CA TYR A 184 8.48 -13.17 8.51
C TYR A 184 9.09 -13.13 7.09
N ALA A 185 9.85 -12.10 6.73
CA ALA A 185 10.60 -12.08 5.46
C ALA A 185 11.76 -13.09 5.47
N SER A 186 12.37 -13.32 6.65
CA SER A 186 13.47 -14.27 6.84
C SER A 186 13.06 -15.71 6.54
N GLU A 187 11.86 -16.14 6.95
CA GLU A 187 11.32 -17.49 6.70
C GLU A 187 11.07 -17.79 5.21
N VAL A 188 11.08 -16.77 4.34
CA VAL A 188 10.93 -16.93 2.88
C VAL A 188 12.29 -17.01 2.17
N THR A 189 13.40 -16.85 2.91
CA THR A 189 14.77 -16.83 2.33
C THR A 189 15.42 -18.22 2.29
N GLU A 190 14.74 -19.27 2.75
CA GLU A 190 15.25 -20.66 2.76
C GLU A 190 14.59 -21.58 1.71
N LEU A 191 14.08 -21.04 0.59
CA LEU A 191 13.65 -21.83 -0.58
C LEU A 191 14.27 -21.32 -1.88
#